data_AF-A0A957V8Y3-F1
#
_entry.id   AF-A0A957V8Y3-F1
#
_cell.length_a   1.000
_cell.length_b   1.000
_cell.length_c   1.000
_cell.angle_alpha   90.00
_cell.angle_beta   90.00
_cell.angle_gamma   90.00
#
_symmetry.space_group_name_H-M   'P 1'
#
loop_
_entity.id
_entity.type
_entity.pdbx_description
1 polymer ?
#
loop_
_entity_poly.entity_id
_entity_poly.type
_entity_poly.pdbx_seq_one_letter_code
_entity_poly.pdbx_strand_id
1 'polypeptide(L)'
;MNRWISLLLVLLVAAVVAACAGLPRASTPESPPERPAGAALVRPPTPLPRIEATPMPAAELSTLGTAEQLRLVEIPRRDPRRLTERLNPELGTVPVTAEPKTYAVGDRERFWVHNADSKSNIEIEADLVYQTEVANVWVQRDQPHDLGRIQRSIDRFSDVTYPRLVETFGSEWSPGVDGDLRLNILHTTEMGNNIAGYFYSADAYSTVVNPFSNEKE
;
A
#
# COMPACT_ATOMS: atom_id res chain seq x y z
N MET A 1 -46.91 -1.94 58.14
CA MET A 1 -46.36 -3.22 57.63
C MET A 1 -45.11 -3.09 56.76
N ASN A 2 -44.45 -1.92 56.65
CA ASN A 2 -43.33 -1.73 55.69
C ASN A 2 -41.94 -1.51 56.31
N ARG A 3 -41.76 -1.64 57.64
CA ARG A 3 -40.44 -1.44 58.29
C ARG A 3 -39.66 -2.73 58.54
N TRP A 4 -40.30 -3.89 58.38
CA TRP A 4 -39.67 -5.20 58.61
C TRP A 4 -39.10 -5.82 57.32
N ILE A 5 -39.65 -5.46 56.16
CA ILE A 5 -39.18 -5.91 54.84
C ILE A 5 -37.84 -5.24 54.48
N SER A 6 -37.63 -3.98 54.89
CA SER A 6 -36.37 -3.27 54.64
C SER A 6 -35.18 -3.78 55.46
N LEU A 7 -35.42 -4.32 56.66
CA LEU A 7 -34.33 -4.91 57.48
C LEU A 7 -33.89 -6.28 56.94
N LEU A 8 -34.85 -7.07 56.41
CA LEU A 8 -34.57 -8.37 55.79
C LEU A 8 -33.81 -8.23 54.46
N LEU A 9 -34.08 -7.18 53.66
CA LEU A 9 -33.35 -6.95 52.41
C LEU A 9 -31.90 -6.49 52.64
N VAL A 10 -31.64 -5.67 53.67
CA VAL A 10 -30.28 -5.17 53.97
C VAL A 10 -29.40 -6.27 54.57
N LEU A 11 -29.96 -7.19 55.36
CA LEU A 11 -29.24 -8.35 55.89
C LEU A 11 -28.93 -9.41 54.81
N LEU A 12 -29.76 -9.54 53.76
CA LEU A 12 -29.48 -10.46 52.66
C LEU A 12 -28.34 -9.96 51.74
N VAL A 13 -28.17 -8.64 51.59
CA VAL A 13 -27.09 -8.06 50.79
C VAL A 13 -25.74 -8.14 51.53
N ALA A 14 -25.72 -8.07 52.87
CA ALA A 14 -24.50 -8.20 53.66
C ALA A 14 -23.97 -9.66 53.75
N ALA A 15 -24.84 -10.67 53.62
CA ALA A 15 -24.45 -12.08 53.70
C ALA A 15 -23.87 -12.65 52.39
N VAL A 16 -24.16 -12.04 51.23
CA VAL A 16 -23.61 -12.49 49.93
C VAL A 16 -22.21 -11.93 49.68
N VAL A 17 -21.80 -10.85 50.37
CA VAL A 17 -20.47 -10.23 50.22
C VAL A 17 -19.37 -10.97 51.01
N ALA A 18 -19.72 -11.87 51.94
CA ALA A 18 -18.76 -12.55 52.82
C ALA A 18 -18.48 -14.03 52.48
N ALA A 19 -19.04 -14.59 51.41
CA ALA A 19 -18.99 -16.04 51.14
C ALA A 19 -18.31 -16.46 49.82
N CYS A 20 -17.44 -15.62 49.24
CA CYS A 20 -16.56 -16.02 48.13
C CYS A 20 -15.11 -15.57 48.35
N ALA A 21 -14.62 -15.67 49.58
CA ALA A 21 -13.19 -15.61 49.87
C ALA A 21 -12.62 -17.03 49.87
N GLY A 22 -12.27 -17.54 48.68
CA GLY A 22 -11.65 -18.86 48.59
C GLY A 22 -11.78 -19.53 47.22
N LEU A 23 -11.34 -18.87 46.16
CA LEU A 23 -11.05 -19.56 44.89
C LEU A 23 -9.53 -19.79 44.79
N PRO A 24 -9.08 -21.01 44.46
CA PRO A 24 -7.67 -21.26 44.20
C PRO A 24 -7.21 -20.40 43.01
N ARG A 25 -6.08 -19.73 43.19
CA ARG A 25 -5.41 -18.94 42.15
C ARG A 25 -5.04 -19.88 41.02
N ALA A 26 -5.81 -19.86 39.93
CA ALA A 26 -5.41 -20.53 38.70
C ALA A 26 -4.10 -19.88 38.24
N SER A 27 -3.04 -20.69 38.12
CA SER A 27 -1.81 -20.29 37.46
C SER A 27 -2.17 -19.87 36.04
N THR A 28 -1.85 -18.64 35.68
CA THR A 28 -1.88 -18.17 34.30
C THR A 28 -1.08 -19.15 33.45
N PRO A 29 -1.59 -19.65 32.31
CA PRO A 29 -0.74 -20.35 31.36
C PRO A 29 0.34 -19.37 30.92
N GLU A 30 1.59 -19.77 31.09
CA GLU A 30 2.77 -19.03 30.64
C GLU A 30 2.65 -18.83 29.12
N SER A 31 2.55 -17.57 28.70
CA SER A 31 2.59 -17.22 27.28
C SER A 31 3.91 -17.74 26.68
N PRO A 32 3.89 -18.42 25.52
CA PRO A 32 5.11 -18.80 24.82
C PRO A 32 6.02 -17.57 24.63
N PRO A 33 7.35 -17.72 24.66
CA PRO A 33 8.25 -16.59 24.49
C PRO A 33 7.93 -15.87 23.18
N GLU A 34 7.65 -14.56 23.31
CA GLU A 34 7.47 -13.65 22.20
C GLU A 34 8.74 -13.69 21.35
N ARG A 35 8.61 -14.29 20.17
CA ARG A 35 9.70 -14.37 19.20
C ARG A 35 10.01 -12.92 18.81
N PRO A 36 11.28 -12.45 18.90
CA PRO A 36 11.60 -11.11 18.44
C PRO A 36 11.13 -10.96 17.00
N ALA A 37 10.44 -9.85 16.72
CA ALA A 37 10.12 -9.41 15.37
C ALA A 37 11.44 -9.10 14.65
N GLY A 38 12.08 -10.18 14.18
CA GLY A 38 13.37 -10.15 13.52
C GLY A 38 13.15 -10.15 12.03
N ALA A 39 13.48 -9.02 11.42
CA ALA A 39 13.73 -8.80 10.00
C ALA A 39 12.62 -9.25 9.05
N ALA A 40 11.90 -8.28 8.50
CA ALA A 40 11.24 -8.43 7.21
C ALA A 40 12.23 -9.11 6.25
N LEU A 41 11.86 -10.30 5.79
CA LEU A 41 12.64 -11.04 4.81
C LEU A 41 12.62 -10.21 3.52
N VAL A 42 13.65 -9.39 3.31
CA VAL A 42 13.97 -8.84 1.98
C VAL A 42 14.35 -10.04 1.12
N ARG A 43 13.35 -10.70 0.55
CA ARG A 43 13.58 -11.73 -0.48
C ARG A 43 13.86 -10.96 -1.75
N PRO A 44 15.08 -11.02 -2.32
CA PRO A 44 15.32 -10.42 -3.62
C PRO A 44 14.32 -11.04 -4.62
N PRO A 45 13.72 -10.25 -5.51
CA PRO A 45 12.84 -10.80 -6.53
C PRO A 45 13.62 -11.85 -7.31
N THR A 46 13.06 -13.06 -7.43
CA THR A 46 13.66 -14.11 -8.25
C THR A 46 13.66 -13.58 -9.69
N PRO A 47 14.82 -13.47 -10.37
CA PRO A 47 14.86 -13.03 -11.75
C PRO A 47 14.02 -14.01 -12.58
N LEU A 48 12.90 -13.53 -13.13
CA LEU A 48 12.15 -14.32 -14.10
C LEU A 48 13.05 -14.58 -15.31
N PRO A 49 13.07 -15.80 -15.86
CA PRO A 49 13.86 -16.10 -17.05
C PRO A 49 13.47 -15.12 -18.17
N ARG A 50 14.49 -14.44 -18.71
CA ARG A 50 14.33 -13.54 -19.86
C ARG A 50 14.14 -14.40 -21.10
N ILE A 51 12.90 -14.51 -21.57
CA ILE A 51 12.59 -15.11 -22.87
C ILE A 51 12.76 -14.00 -23.92
N GLU A 52 13.78 -14.11 -24.75
CA GLU A 52 13.88 -13.31 -25.97
C GLU A 52 13.04 -14.00 -27.06
N ALA A 53 11.92 -13.38 -27.41
CA ALA A 53 11.03 -13.90 -28.44
C ALA A 53 11.77 -13.98 -29.78
N THR A 54 11.81 -15.17 -30.38
CA THR A 54 12.23 -15.32 -31.77
C THR A 54 10.99 -15.15 -32.66
N PRO A 55 10.88 -14.09 -33.47
CA PRO A 55 9.68 -13.90 -34.28
C PRO A 55 9.57 -15.02 -35.33
N MET A 56 8.45 -15.75 -35.29
CA MET A 56 8.07 -16.66 -36.38
C MET A 56 7.70 -15.82 -37.62
N PRO A 57 8.17 -16.18 -38.82
CA PRO A 57 7.82 -15.45 -40.04
C PRO A 57 6.30 -15.37 -40.23
N ALA A 58 5.77 -14.18 -40.55
CA ALA A 58 4.35 -13.97 -40.74
C ALA A 58 3.72 -14.90 -41.81
N ALA A 59 4.52 -15.32 -42.79
CA ALA A 59 4.12 -16.25 -43.83
C ALA A 59 3.91 -17.70 -43.34
N GLU A 60 4.60 -18.13 -42.28
CA GLU A 60 4.32 -19.43 -41.64
C GLU A 60 3.10 -19.33 -40.73
N LEU A 61 2.99 -18.25 -39.94
CA LEU A 61 1.82 -17.99 -39.09
C LEU A 61 0.51 -17.96 -39.89
N SER A 62 0.50 -17.38 -41.09
CA SER A 62 -0.70 -17.27 -41.93
C SER A 62 -1.21 -18.60 -42.49
N THR A 63 -0.42 -19.68 -42.40
CA THR A 63 -0.83 -21.03 -42.82
C THR A 63 -1.62 -21.79 -41.74
N LEU A 64 -1.60 -21.29 -40.51
CA LEU A 64 -2.25 -21.90 -39.35
C LEU A 64 -3.63 -21.30 -39.11
N GLY A 65 -4.52 -22.04 -38.44
CA GLY A 65 -5.76 -21.48 -37.92
C GLY A 65 -5.49 -20.48 -36.79
N THR A 66 -6.41 -19.53 -36.56
CA THR A 66 -6.25 -18.48 -35.53
C THR A 66 -5.94 -19.05 -34.14
N ALA A 67 -6.55 -20.18 -33.76
CA ALA A 67 -6.31 -20.81 -32.46
C ALA A 67 -4.89 -21.38 -32.33
N GLU A 68 -4.31 -21.88 -33.42
CA GLU A 68 -2.93 -22.41 -33.45
C GLU A 68 -1.93 -21.25 -33.46
N GLN A 69 -2.23 -20.17 -34.17
CA GLN A 69 -1.45 -18.93 -34.12
C GLN A 69 -1.37 -18.39 -32.68
N LEU A 70 -2.50 -18.26 -31.98
CA LEU A 70 -2.53 -17.76 -30.60
C LEU A 70 -1.81 -18.67 -29.59
N ARG A 71 -1.67 -19.97 -29.89
CA ARG A 71 -0.89 -20.90 -29.07
C ARG A 71 0.62 -20.73 -29.25
N LEU A 72 1.06 -20.27 -30.42
CA LEU A 72 2.47 -20.12 -30.78
C LEU A 72 2.98 -18.69 -30.58
N VAL A 73 2.11 -17.69 -30.68
CA VAL A 73 2.47 -16.29 -30.51
C VAL A 73 2.77 -16.01 -29.04
N GLU A 74 4.03 -15.72 -28.75
CA GLU A 74 4.42 -15.07 -27.51
C GLU A 74 4.09 -13.57 -27.59
N ILE A 75 3.03 -13.16 -26.90
CA ILE A 75 2.66 -11.74 -26.81
C ILE A 75 3.65 -11.06 -25.87
N PRO A 76 4.47 -10.10 -26.35
CA PRO A 76 5.41 -9.41 -25.48
C PRO A 76 4.66 -8.63 -24.40
N ARG A 77 5.16 -8.68 -23.17
CA ARG A 77 4.64 -7.81 -22.10
C ARG A 77 4.79 -6.35 -22.50
N ARG A 78 3.76 -5.56 -22.23
CA ARG A 78 3.83 -4.10 -22.34
C ARG A 78 4.77 -3.58 -21.26
N ASP A 79 5.98 -3.21 -21.65
CA ASP A 79 6.97 -2.53 -20.80
C ASP A 79 7.08 -1.07 -21.28
N PRO A 80 6.45 -0.10 -20.58
CA PRO A 80 6.49 1.31 -20.97
C PRO A 80 7.90 1.86 -21.13
N ARG A 81 8.85 1.46 -20.28
CA ARG A 81 10.24 1.91 -20.36
C ARG A 81 10.88 1.48 -21.68
N ARG A 82 10.78 0.20 -22.01
CA ARG A 82 11.29 -0.34 -23.29
C ARG A 82 10.58 0.25 -24.50
N LEU A 83 9.29 0.56 -24.37
CA LEU A 83 8.56 1.24 -25.43
C LEU A 83 9.10 2.66 -25.64
N THR A 84 9.36 3.42 -24.57
CA THR A 84 9.97 4.75 -24.64
C THR A 84 11.35 4.68 -25.31
N GLU A 85 12.22 3.75 -24.92
CA GLU A 85 13.55 3.55 -25.54
C GLU A 85 13.43 3.24 -27.05
N ARG A 86 12.46 2.40 -27.44
CA ARG A 86 12.29 1.98 -28.84
C ARG A 86 11.66 3.06 -29.73
N LEU A 87 10.74 3.84 -29.19
CA LEU A 87 9.98 4.84 -29.95
C LEU A 87 10.72 6.18 -30.02
N ASN A 88 11.63 6.45 -29.08
CA ASN A 88 12.42 7.68 -29.00
C ASN A 88 13.92 7.33 -28.90
N PRO A 89 14.55 6.85 -29.99
CA PRO A 89 15.92 6.32 -29.97
C PRO A 89 16.96 7.37 -29.53
N GLU A 90 16.67 8.66 -29.68
CA GLU A 90 17.50 9.77 -29.22
C GLU A 90 17.60 9.91 -27.70
N LEU A 91 16.64 9.38 -26.93
CA LEU A 91 16.68 9.40 -25.46
C LEU A 91 17.73 8.45 -24.87
N GLY A 92 18.17 7.46 -25.64
CA GLY A 92 19.07 6.43 -25.15
C GLY A 92 18.42 5.50 -24.11
N THR A 93 19.16 5.15 -23.06
CA THR A 93 18.67 4.27 -22.00
C THR A 93 17.80 5.04 -21.02
N VAL A 94 16.57 4.59 -20.81
CA VAL A 94 15.65 5.23 -19.88
C VAL A 94 15.89 4.67 -18.47
N PRO A 95 15.98 5.52 -17.43
CA PRO A 95 16.23 5.05 -16.07
C PRO A 95 15.09 4.17 -15.55
N VAL A 96 15.43 3.16 -14.76
CA VAL A 96 14.47 2.30 -14.08
C VAL A 96 14.01 2.91 -12.76
N THR A 97 14.91 3.61 -12.06
CA THR A 97 14.67 4.26 -10.78
C THR A 97 14.87 5.77 -10.91
N ALA A 98 14.12 6.54 -10.15
CA ALA A 98 14.34 7.95 -9.91
C ALA A 98 15.48 8.16 -8.90
N GLU A 99 15.85 9.43 -8.69
CA GLU A 99 16.81 9.81 -7.64
C GLU A 99 16.19 9.59 -6.26
N PRO A 100 16.82 8.79 -5.38
CA PRO A 100 16.22 8.50 -4.09
C PRO A 100 16.05 9.73 -3.22
N LYS A 101 14.88 9.85 -2.59
CA LYS A 101 14.57 10.94 -1.66
C LYS A 101 14.05 10.38 -0.34
N THR A 102 14.65 10.86 0.75
CA THR A 102 14.20 10.54 2.11
C THR A 102 13.34 11.67 2.63
N TYR A 103 12.21 11.32 3.26
CA TYR A 103 11.25 12.29 3.78
C TYR A 103 11.14 12.22 5.31
N ALA A 104 10.83 13.36 5.92
CA ALA A 104 10.47 13.51 7.32
C ALA A 104 9.13 14.25 7.46
N VAL A 105 8.40 13.96 8.55
CA VAL A 105 7.12 14.64 8.83
C VAL A 105 7.32 16.17 8.84
N GLY A 106 6.47 16.87 8.09
CA GLY A 106 6.56 18.31 7.83
C GLY A 106 7.16 18.67 6.47
N ASP A 107 7.77 17.70 5.77
CA ASP A 107 8.24 17.91 4.40
C ASP A 107 7.09 18.21 3.44
N ARG A 108 7.43 18.90 2.35
CA ARG A 108 6.51 19.25 1.27
C ARG A 108 6.95 18.65 -0.04
N GLU A 109 5.98 18.19 -0.82
CA GLU A 109 6.20 17.66 -2.15
C GLU A 109 5.08 18.06 -3.11
N ARG A 110 5.39 18.09 -4.41
CA ARG A 110 4.40 18.24 -5.47
C ARG A 110 3.94 16.89 -5.98
N PHE A 111 2.65 16.78 -6.26
CA PHE A 111 2.03 15.58 -6.79
C PHE A 111 1.20 15.89 -8.03
N TRP A 112 1.30 15.04 -9.04
CA TRP A 112 0.33 14.94 -10.12
C TRP A 112 -0.85 14.07 -9.70
N VAL A 113 -2.05 14.60 -9.85
CA VAL A 113 -3.31 13.90 -9.56
C VAL A 113 -4.13 13.84 -10.84
N HIS A 114 -4.57 12.65 -11.23
CA HIS A 114 -5.50 12.48 -12.33
C HIS A 114 -6.93 12.77 -11.86
N ASN A 115 -7.51 13.85 -12.37
CA ASN A 115 -8.90 14.21 -12.07
C ASN A 115 -9.85 13.50 -13.04
N ALA A 116 -10.73 12.66 -12.49
CA ALA A 116 -11.63 11.83 -13.29
C ALA A 116 -12.75 12.62 -13.99
N ASP A 117 -13.14 13.77 -13.44
CA ASP A 117 -14.19 14.63 -14.01
C ASP A 117 -13.65 15.39 -15.23
N SER A 118 -12.52 16.07 -15.09
CA SER A 118 -11.89 16.85 -16.17
C SER A 118 -11.07 15.99 -17.12
N LYS A 119 -10.73 14.74 -16.74
CA LYS A 119 -9.87 13.81 -17.48
C LYS A 119 -8.49 14.38 -17.75
N SER A 120 -7.94 15.09 -16.78
CA SER A 120 -6.65 15.78 -16.88
C SER A 120 -5.80 15.55 -15.64
N ASN A 121 -4.49 15.71 -15.77
CA ASN A 121 -3.58 15.69 -14.62
C ASN A 121 -3.44 17.12 -14.06
N ILE A 122 -3.54 17.24 -12.74
CA ILE A 122 -3.48 18.49 -11.98
C ILE A 122 -2.29 18.37 -11.03
N GLU A 123 -1.42 19.39 -11.00
CA GLU A 123 -0.34 19.46 -10.01
C GLU A 123 -0.87 20.10 -8.73
N ILE A 124 -0.58 19.47 -7.59
CA ILE A 124 -0.89 19.98 -6.26
C ILE A 124 0.36 19.97 -5.38
N GLU A 125 0.32 20.73 -4.30
CA GLU A 125 1.28 20.59 -3.20
C GLU A 125 0.64 19.81 -2.04
N ALA A 126 1.43 18.98 -1.36
CA ALA A 126 1.01 18.24 -0.17
C ALA A 126 2.11 18.27 0.91
N ASP A 127 1.69 18.24 2.17
CA ASP A 127 2.59 18.11 3.32
C ASP A 127 2.57 16.66 3.84
N LEU A 128 3.73 16.12 4.23
CA LEU A 128 3.86 14.83 4.91
C LEU A 128 3.41 14.99 6.36
N VAL A 129 2.23 14.49 6.69
CA VAL A 129 1.62 14.67 8.03
C VAL A 129 1.88 13.50 8.97
N TYR A 130 2.16 12.32 8.42
CA TYR A 130 2.41 11.12 9.22
C TYR A 130 3.26 10.10 8.46
N GLN A 131 4.06 9.34 9.20
CA GLN A 131 4.98 8.35 8.65
C GLN A 131 5.06 7.13 9.58
N THR A 132 5.01 5.94 9.00
CA THR A 132 5.27 4.65 9.69
C THR A 132 6.48 3.96 9.07
N GLU A 133 6.75 2.71 9.41
CA GLU A 133 7.78 1.91 8.74
C GLU A 133 7.45 1.57 7.29
N VAL A 134 6.16 1.61 6.90
CA VAL A 134 5.68 1.14 5.58
C VAL A 134 4.90 2.20 4.79
N ALA A 135 4.61 3.37 5.36
CA ALA A 135 3.83 4.40 4.68
C ALA A 135 4.31 5.83 4.98
N ASN A 136 4.36 6.66 3.94
CA ASN A 136 4.40 8.11 3.97
C ASN A 136 2.99 8.64 3.67
N VAL A 137 2.43 9.46 4.56
CA VAL A 137 1.05 9.94 4.45
C VAL A 137 1.01 11.43 4.19
N TRP A 138 0.60 11.78 2.98
CA TRP A 138 0.57 13.13 2.46
C TRP A 138 -0.86 13.67 2.49
N VAL A 139 -1.02 14.93 2.88
CA VAL A 139 -2.30 15.65 2.78
C VAL A 139 -2.09 16.88 1.92
N GLN A 140 -2.97 17.07 0.93
CA GLN A 140 -3.01 18.27 0.11
C GLN A 140 -2.98 19.53 0.98
N ARG A 141 -2.15 20.49 0.57
CA ARG A 141 -2.00 21.77 1.24
C ARG A 141 -3.33 22.45 1.50
N ASP A 142 -3.42 23.09 2.65
CA ASP A 142 -4.55 23.90 3.10
C ASP A 142 -5.89 23.13 3.20
N GLN A 143 -5.86 21.79 3.14
CA GLN A 143 -7.01 20.95 3.40
C GLN A 143 -7.14 20.61 4.89
N PRO A 144 -8.34 20.82 5.49
CA PRO A 144 -8.57 20.46 6.87
C PRO A 144 -8.56 18.94 7.03
N HIS A 145 -7.88 18.46 8.07
CA HIS A 145 -7.80 17.05 8.38
C HIS A 145 -7.74 16.80 9.89
N ASP A 146 -8.18 15.62 10.31
CA ASP A 146 -8.05 15.15 11.69
C ASP A 146 -6.85 14.20 11.75
N LEU A 147 -5.71 14.71 12.21
CA LEU A 147 -4.46 13.96 12.30
C LEU A 147 -4.63 12.68 13.14
N GLY A 148 -5.41 12.74 14.23
CA GLY A 148 -5.64 11.58 15.08
C GLY A 148 -6.40 10.47 14.37
N ARG A 149 -7.36 10.82 13.49
CA ARG A 149 -8.06 9.84 12.63
C ARG A 149 -7.15 9.25 11.57
N ILE A 150 -6.30 10.07 10.95
CA ILE A 150 -5.30 9.61 9.98
C ILE A 150 -4.36 8.60 10.63
N GLN A 151 -3.75 8.97 11.76
CA GLN A 151 -2.85 8.09 12.51
C GLN A 151 -3.50 6.74 12.82
N ARG A 152 -4.67 6.74 13.46
CA ARG A 152 -5.39 5.47 13.77
C ARG A 152 -5.66 4.61 12.54
N SER A 153 -5.99 5.23 11.40
CA SER A 153 -6.25 4.50 10.16
C SER A 153 -4.97 3.91 9.57
N ILE A 154 -3.88 4.68 9.59
CA ILE A 154 -2.59 4.30 9.01
C ILE A 154 -1.86 3.30 9.90
N ASP A 155 -1.98 3.40 11.22
CA ASP A 155 -1.48 2.40 12.17
C ASP A 155 -2.16 1.06 11.92
N ARG A 156 -3.49 1.07 11.80
CA ARG A 156 -4.26 -0.14 11.48
C ARG A 156 -3.86 -0.73 10.12
N PHE A 157 -3.63 0.12 9.13
CA PHE A 157 -3.13 -0.30 7.83
C PHE A 157 -1.75 -0.96 7.96
N SER A 158 -0.80 -0.30 8.62
CA SER A 158 0.59 -0.72 8.77
C SER A 158 0.72 -2.02 9.57
N ASP A 159 0.00 -2.12 10.69
CA ASP A 159 0.15 -3.24 11.63
C ASP A 159 -0.66 -4.47 11.23
N VAL A 160 -1.75 -4.29 10.46
CA VAL A 160 -2.72 -5.37 10.21
C VAL A 160 -3.05 -5.56 8.75
N THR A 161 -3.36 -4.52 7.99
CA THR A 161 -3.78 -4.68 6.60
C THR A 161 -2.60 -5.04 5.70
N TYR A 162 -1.52 -4.26 5.76
CA TYR A 162 -0.35 -4.42 4.89
C TYR A 162 0.33 -5.80 5.06
N PRO A 163 0.64 -6.29 6.28
CA PRO A 163 1.28 -7.60 6.44
C PRO A 163 0.44 -8.74 5.87
N ARG A 164 -0.89 -8.68 6.02
CA ARG A 164 -1.81 -9.70 5.48
C ARG A 164 -1.91 -9.67 3.96
N LEU A 165 -1.87 -8.47 3.37
CA LEU A 165 -1.83 -8.33 1.91
C LEU A 165 -0.54 -8.95 1.35
N VAL A 166 0.61 -8.62 1.94
CA VAL A 166 1.90 -9.16 1.53
C VAL A 166 1.96 -10.68 1.73
N GLU A 167 1.45 -11.21 2.84
CA GLU A 167 1.38 -12.66 3.09
C GLU A 167 0.52 -13.38 2.04
N THR A 168 -0.59 -12.76 1.63
CA THR A 168 -1.57 -13.40 0.73
C THR A 168 -1.19 -13.27 -0.74
N PHE A 169 -0.72 -12.09 -1.16
CA PHE A 169 -0.52 -11.74 -2.57
C PHE A 169 0.95 -11.60 -2.96
N GLY A 170 1.86 -11.59 -2.00
CA GLY A 170 3.26 -11.26 -2.20
C GLY A 170 3.55 -9.76 -2.04
N SER A 171 4.83 -9.43 -2.03
CA SER A 171 5.31 -8.05 -1.91
C SER A 171 5.19 -7.30 -3.24
N GLU A 172 4.90 -6.01 -3.13
CA GLU A 172 5.10 -5.02 -4.17
C GLU A 172 6.58 -4.88 -4.55
N TRP A 173 6.85 -4.10 -5.60
CA TRP A 173 8.21 -3.73 -5.93
C TRP A 173 8.75 -2.78 -4.84
N SER A 174 9.71 -3.25 -4.05
CA SER A 174 10.35 -2.49 -2.97
C SER A 174 11.88 -2.57 -3.14
N PRO A 175 12.61 -1.43 -3.09
CA PRO A 175 12.18 -0.10 -2.67
C PRO A 175 11.57 0.76 -3.80
N GLY A 176 10.99 0.13 -4.82
CA GLY A 176 10.29 0.87 -5.87
C GLY A 176 11.18 1.71 -6.79
N VAL A 177 10.55 2.69 -7.44
CA VAL A 177 11.15 3.64 -8.37
C VAL A 177 11.90 4.74 -7.61
N ASP A 178 11.40 5.20 -6.45
CA ASP A 178 12.05 6.26 -5.64
C ASP A 178 13.03 5.74 -4.59
N GLY A 179 13.20 4.43 -4.45
CA GLY A 179 14.13 3.88 -3.49
C GLY A 179 13.69 4.04 -2.02
N ASP A 180 12.44 4.43 -1.73
CA ASP A 180 11.86 4.37 -0.39
C ASP A 180 11.18 2.99 -0.16
N LEU A 181 11.27 2.48 1.07
CA LEU A 181 10.56 1.25 1.45
C LEU A 181 9.08 1.52 1.75
N ARG A 182 8.69 2.79 1.85
CA ARG A 182 7.35 3.23 2.23
C ARG A 182 6.49 3.51 1.02
N LEU A 183 5.25 3.03 1.08
CA LEU A 183 4.18 3.44 0.17
C LEU A 183 3.82 4.90 0.38
N ASN A 184 3.48 5.62 -0.69
CA ASN A 184 3.03 7.00 -0.61
C ASN A 184 1.50 7.08 -0.71
N ILE A 185 0.86 7.49 0.39
CA ILE A 185 -0.60 7.63 0.48
C ILE A 185 -0.95 9.11 0.47
N LEU A 186 -1.55 9.58 -0.63
CA LEU A 186 -1.97 10.98 -0.79
C LEU A 186 -3.47 11.15 -0.53
N HIS A 187 -3.80 12.03 0.42
CA HIS A 187 -5.14 12.53 0.65
C HIS A 187 -5.33 13.87 -0.08
N THR A 188 -6.26 13.92 -1.04
CA THR A 188 -6.52 15.08 -1.89
C THR A 188 -7.99 15.17 -2.26
N THR A 189 -8.48 16.39 -2.51
CA THR A 189 -9.83 16.67 -3.05
C THR A 189 -9.85 16.75 -4.57
N GLU A 190 -8.69 16.67 -5.23
CA GLU A 190 -8.55 16.94 -6.67
C GLU A 190 -8.76 15.71 -7.57
N MET A 191 -9.20 14.55 -7.05
CA MET A 191 -9.42 13.33 -7.84
C MET A 191 -10.69 13.36 -8.71
N GLY A 192 -11.57 14.34 -8.49
CA GLY A 192 -12.91 14.39 -9.09
C GLY A 192 -13.98 13.79 -8.19
N ASN A 193 -15.25 13.99 -8.58
CA ASN A 193 -16.38 13.56 -7.80
C ASN A 193 -16.55 12.03 -7.82
N ASN A 194 -17.07 11.47 -6.72
CA ASN A 194 -17.35 10.03 -6.56
C ASN A 194 -16.12 9.10 -6.62
N ILE A 195 -14.91 9.63 -6.51
CA ILE A 195 -13.67 8.85 -6.40
C ILE A 195 -13.19 8.87 -4.95
N ALA A 196 -13.12 7.70 -4.33
CA ALA A 196 -12.64 7.55 -2.95
C ALA A 196 -11.11 7.36 -2.85
N GLY A 197 -10.49 6.96 -3.96
CA GLY A 197 -9.05 6.71 -4.08
C GLY A 197 -8.75 5.82 -5.29
N TYR A 198 -7.52 5.90 -5.79
CA TYR A 198 -7.02 5.03 -6.84
C TYR A 198 -5.50 4.82 -6.69
N PHE A 199 -4.99 3.76 -7.31
CA PHE A 199 -3.56 3.58 -7.58
C PHE A 199 -3.31 3.86 -9.06
N TYR A 200 -2.30 4.66 -9.37
CA TYR A 200 -1.94 4.97 -10.75
C TYR A 200 -0.58 4.36 -11.09
N SER A 201 -0.61 3.22 -11.79
CA SER A 201 0.60 2.44 -12.09
C SER A 201 1.66 3.19 -12.88
N ALA A 202 1.30 4.31 -13.52
CA ALA A 202 2.26 5.12 -14.27
C ALA A 202 3.16 5.97 -13.36
N ASP A 203 2.83 6.08 -12.07
CA ASP A 203 3.66 6.74 -11.05
C ASP A 203 4.89 5.91 -10.66
N ALA A 204 4.86 4.59 -10.89
CA ALA A 204 6.00 3.69 -10.66
C ALA A 204 7.06 3.74 -11.79
N TYR A 205 7.08 4.79 -12.61
CA TYR A 205 8.02 4.97 -13.72
C TYR A 205 8.69 6.33 -13.65
N SER A 206 9.87 6.46 -14.26
CA SER A 206 10.51 7.77 -14.39
C SER A 206 9.63 8.77 -15.16
N THR A 207 9.78 10.04 -14.84
CA THR A 207 9.23 11.18 -15.59
C THR A 207 9.62 11.19 -17.06
N VAL A 208 10.74 10.55 -17.43
CA VAL A 208 11.13 10.32 -18.83
C VAL A 208 10.14 9.40 -19.56
N VAL A 209 9.53 8.44 -18.87
CA VAL A 209 8.50 7.54 -19.41
C VAL A 209 7.13 8.21 -19.41
N ASN A 210 6.78 8.87 -18.31
CA ASN A 210 5.51 9.57 -18.17
C ASN A 210 5.75 10.93 -17.48
N PRO A 211 5.56 12.07 -18.16
CA PRO A 211 5.82 13.39 -17.57
C PRO A 211 4.93 13.74 -16.38
N PHE A 212 3.83 13.01 -16.17
CA PHE A 212 2.93 13.15 -15.03
C PHE A 212 3.11 12.05 -13.98
N SER A 213 4.22 11.31 -14.03
CA SER A 213 4.58 10.36 -13.00
C SER A 213 4.93 11.09 -11.70
N ASN A 214 4.44 10.59 -10.57
CA ASN A 214 4.92 10.98 -9.26
C ASN A 214 6.25 10.33 -8.86
N GLU A 215 6.75 9.38 -9.66
CA GLU A 215 7.92 8.55 -9.35
C GLU A 215 7.77 7.93 -7.95
N LYS A 216 6.62 7.33 -7.65
CA LYS A 216 6.20 6.82 -6.33
C LYS A 216 5.29 5.58 -6.44
N GLU A 217 5.40 4.67 -5.46
CA GLU A 217 4.51 3.52 -5.22
C GLU A 217 3.36 3.79 -4.27
#